data_AF-A0A9Q8SD85-F1
#
_entry.id   AF-A0A9Q8SD85-F1
#
_cell.length_a   1.000
_cell.length_b   1.000
_cell.length_c   1.000
_cell.angle_alpha   90.00
_cell.angle_beta   90.00
_cell.angle_gamma   90.00
#
_symmetry.space_group_name_H-M   'P 1'
#
loop_
_entity.id
_entity.type
_entity.pdbx_description
1 polymer ?
#
loop_
_entity_poly.entity_id
_entity_poly.type
_entity_poly.pdbx_seq_one_letter_code
_entity_poly.pdbx_strand_id
1 'polypeptide(L)'
;MSSSDPTSSSGSDSDNNDNQVELIVAVVALVISVLAFIIAIFQALQQYYASATGYSSCTPKVMGDWARFTRRRFKWYEFRFEVEFEVPVIFVAPPTNPRGPLGVHDDKEITYMTGTTDSYKKTYTWDQEEYDKHSKTLRAGMTRQAIHTADNELANWTSLLMAIQRMERESRTWQDKEYFGYNPQWEAQTTCHPTQASTTVPYTLTVGMQRKKKSWDSMPDNMKKPYATTTISHLVEMAAMLGVHWKVSIGV
;
A
#
# COMPACT_ATOMS: atom_id res chain seq x y z
N MET A 1 61.39 64.67 55.74
CA MET A 1 60.75 63.37 55.49
C MET A 1 59.26 63.57 55.68
N SER A 2 58.55 63.82 54.57
CA SER A 2 57.09 63.86 54.53
C SER A 2 56.73 62.97 53.36
N SER A 3 56.18 61.80 53.65
CA SER A 3 55.76 60.82 52.67
C SER A 3 54.26 60.71 52.81
N SER A 4 53.56 61.37 51.89
CA SER A 4 52.11 61.28 51.70
C SER A 4 51.80 60.03 50.87
N ASP A 5 51.06 59.09 51.47
CA ASP A 5 50.40 58.00 50.76
C ASP A 5 49.29 58.54 49.84
N PRO A 6 49.15 58.06 48.60
CA PRO A 6 47.96 58.30 47.82
C PRO A 6 46.93 57.21 48.11
N THR A 7 45.80 57.61 48.67
CA THR A 7 44.54 56.85 48.70
C THR A 7 44.14 56.46 47.28
N SER A 8 44.07 55.15 47.02
CA SER A 8 43.50 54.55 45.83
C SER A 8 41.96 54.60 45.89
N SER A 9 41.36 55.47 45.08
CA SER A 9 39.93 55.43 44.78
C SER A 9 39.72 55.00 43.33
N SER A 10 39.63 53.69 43.08
CA SER A 10 39.38 53.14 41.74
C SER A 10 38.48 51.89 41.78
N GLY A 11 37.40 51.94 42.57
CA GLY A 11 36.51 50.79 42.79
C GLY A 11 35.13 50.86 42.13
N SER A 12 34.75 51.96 41.46
CA SER A 12 33.35 52.17 41.04
C SER A 12 33.05 51.87 39.56
N ASP A 13 34.05 51.83 38.68
CA ASP A 13 33.84 51.58 37.24
C ASP A 13 33.93 50.11 36.84
N SER A 14 34.63 49.28 37.62
CA SER A 14 34.71 47.83 37.34
C SER A 14 33.39 47.11 37.62
N ASP A 15 32.72 47.41 38.73
CA ASP A 15 31.44 46.77 39.10
C ASP A 15 30.32 47.00 38.06
N ASN A 16 30.27 48.18 37.44
CA ASN A 16 29.23 48.48 36.43
C ASN A 16 29.48 47.76 35.10
N ASN A 17 30.74 47.63 34.67
CA ASN A 17 31.08 46.89 33.45
C ASN A 17 30.85 45.39 33.64
N ASP A 18 31.19 44.83 34.79
CA ASP A 18 31.01 43.41 35.08
C ASP A 18 29.52 43.03 35.07
N ASN A 19 28.65 43.86 35.66
CA ASN A 19 27.21 43.66 35.62
C ASN A 19 26.62 43.75 34.19
N GLN A 20 27.12 44.66 33.34
CA GLN A 20 26.68 44.75 31.94
C GLN A 20 27.13 43.53 31.13
N VAL A 21 28.35 43.07 31.34
CA VAL A 21 28.88 41.87 30.69
C VAL A 21 28.09 40.64 31.13
N GLU A 22 27.80 40.48 32.42
CA GLU A 22 26.96 39.39 32.95
C GLU A 22 25.55 39.40 32.36
N LEU A 23 24.91 40.57 32.26
CA LEU A 23 23.59 40.71 31.65
C LEU A 23 23.61 40.33 30.17
N ILE A 24 24.62 40.80 29.42
CA ILE A 24 24.78 40.47 28.00
C ILE A 24 24.99 38.96 27.84
N VAL A 25 25.85 38.36 28.66
CA VAL A 25 26.09 36.91 28.66
C VAL A 25 24.82 36.13 28.97
N ALA A 26 24.03 36.57 29.96
CA ALA A 26 22.77 35.94 30.32
C ALA A 26 21.72 36.02 29.20
N VAL A 27 21.60 37.18 28.54
CA VAL A 27 20.70 37.36 27.39
C VAL A 27 21.14 36.49 26.21
N VAL A 28 22.44 36.46 25.90
CA VAL A 28 22.99 35.62 24.83
C VAL A 28 22.77 34.14 25.14
N ALA A 29 23.03 33.70 26.38
CA ALA A 29 22.80 32.33 26.81
C ALA A 29 21.32 31.93 26.69
N LEU A 30 20.40 32.84 27.04
CA LEU A 30 18.96 32.61 26.89
C LEU A 30 18.60 32.41 25.41
N VAL A 31 19.08 33.27 24.53
CA VAL A 31 18.85 33.16 23.08
C VAL A 31 19.39 31.83 22.54
N ILE A 32 20.61 31.44 22.92
CA ILE A 32 21.22 30.17 22.50
C ILE A 32 20.40 28.99 23.03
N SER A 33 19.93 29.03 24.28
CA SER A 33 19.12 27.95 24.87
C SER A 33 17.77 27.78 24.15
N VAL A 34 17.12 28.87 23.76
CA VAL A 34 15.85 28.84 23.01
C VAL A 34 16.07 28.27 21.61
N LEU A 35 17.14 28.68 20.91
CA LEU A 35 17.49 28.13 19.61
C LEU A 35 17.82 26.63 19.70
N ALA A 36 18.62 26.23 20.70
CA ALA A 36 18.95 24.84 20.94
C ALA A 36 17.70 23.99 21.22
N PHE A 37 16.76 24.52 22.00
CA PHE A 37 15.49 23.86 22.30
C PHE A 37 14.63 23.68 21.04
N ILE A 38 14.54 24.70 20.17
CA ILE A 38 13.83 24.61 18.89
C ILE A 38 14.46 23.53 17.99
N ILE A 39 15.79 23.50 17.90
CA ILE A 39 16.51 22.47 17.13
C ILE A 39 16.21 21.07 17.69
N ALA A 40 16.24 20.89 19.00
CA ALA A 40 15.92 19.62 19.64
C ALA A 40 14.48 19.16 19.33
N ILE A 41 13.50 20.08 19.29
CA ILE A 41 12.13 19.77 18.87
C ILE A 41 12.10 19.32 17.41
N PHE A 42 12.78 20.02 16.50
CA PHE A 42 12.83 19.62 15.09
C PHE A 42 13.53 18.27 14.90
N GLN A 43 14.61 18.00 15.63
CA GLN A 43 15.31 16.72 15.61
C GLN A 43 14.39 15.58 16.10
N ALA A 44 13.69 15.80 17.22
CA ALA A 44 12.71 14.84 17.74
C ALA A 44 11.58 14.59 16.75
N LEU A 45 11.05 15.64 16.10
CA LEU A 45 10.00 15.52 15.08
C LEU A 45 10.49 14.78 13.83
N GLN A 46 11.71 15.05 13.35
CA GLN A 46 12.28 14.33 12.22
C GLN A 46 12.43 12.84 12.52
N GLN A 47 12.97 12.50 13.70
CA GLN A 47 13.08 11.12 14.16
C GLN A 47 11.70 10.46 14.31
N TYR A 48 10.71 11.22 14.77
CA TYR A 48 9.34 10.78 14.93
C TYR A 48 8.64 10.53 13.58
N TYR A 49 8.81 11.38 12.57
CA TYR A 49 8.26 11.12 11.22
C TYR A 49 8.97 9.97 10.52
N ALA A 50 10.26 9.77 10.77
CA ALA A 50 11.02 8.62 10.26
C ALA A 50 10.54 7.29 10.86
N SER A 51 9.90 7.31 12.04
CA SER A 51 9.39 6.10 12.70
C SER A 51 8.16 5.48 12.01
N ALA A 52 7.52 6.18 11.06
CA ALA A 52 6.45 5.63 10.23
C ALA A 52 7.02 4.72 9.13
N THR A 53 7.60 3.58 9.53
CA THR A 53 8.16 2.59 8.62
C THR A 53 7.08 2.03 7.69
N GLY A 54 7.37 1.93 6.40
CA GLY A 54 6.51 1.23 5.44
C GLY A 54 5.44 2.04 4.73
N TYR A 55 5.25 3.32 5.10
CA TYR A 55 4.28 4.16 4.41
C TYR A 55 4.64 4.36 2.92
N SER A 56 5.92 4.53 2.61
CA SER A 56 6.43 4.63 1.23
C SER A 56 6.15 3.36 0.41
N SER A 57 6.16 2.19 1.07
CA SER A 57 5.88 0.90 0.46
C SER A 57 4.39 0.63 0.23
N CYS A 58 3.49 1.43 0.79
CA CYS A 58 2.04 1.29 0.63
C CYS A 58 1.44 2.41 -0.24
N THR A 59 2.27 3.02 -1.09
CA THR A 59 1.89 4.11 -1.99
C THR A 59 1.09 3.60 -3.20
N PRO A 60 0.35 4.47 -3.91
CA PRO A 60 -0.35 4.10 -5.14
C PRO A 60 0.56 3.50 -6.21
N LYS A 61 1.85 3.84 -6.20
CA LYS A 61 2.85 3.27 -7.11
C LYS A 61 3.13 1.79 -6.83
N VAL A 62 2.96 1.34 -5.57
CA VAL A 62 3.19 -0.05 -5.15
C VAL A 62 1.90 -0.86 -5.07
N MET A 63 0.82 -0.30 -4.54
CA MET A 63 -0.43 -1.06 -4.33
C MET A 63 -1.51 -0.74 -5.37
N GLY A 64 -1.25 0.18 -6.29
CA GLY A 64 -2.27 0.72 -7.18
C GLY A 64 -3.41 1.34 -6.36
N ASP A 65 -4.62 1.09 -6.82
CA ASP A 65 -5.86 1.55 -6.21
C ASP A 65 -6.07 1.10 -4.76
N TRP A 66 -5.38 0.06 -4.28
CA TRP A 66 -5.47 -0.41 -2.90
C TRP A 66 -4.78 0.52 -1.90
N ALA A 67 -3.91 1.43 -2.36
CA ALA A 67 -3.27 2.42 -1.50
C ALA A 67 -4.30 3.33 -0.80
N ARG A 68 -5.54 3.40 -1.30
CA ARG A 68 -6.65 4.12 -0.63
C ARG A 68 -6.98 3.56 0.76
N PHE A 69 -6.60 2.31 1.04
CA PHE A 69 -6.81 1.65 2.33
C PHE A 69 -5.64 1.84 3.30
N THR A 70 -4.56 2.47 2.85
CA THR A 70 -3.41 2.78 3.70
C THR A 70 -3.75 3.94 4.63
N ARG A 71 -3.65 3.71 5.94
CA ARG A 71 -3.92 4.72 6.98
C ARG A 71 -2.81 4.71 8.02
N ARG A 72 -2.50 5.89 8.56
CA ARG A 72 -1.62 6.05 9.71
C ARG A 72 -2.47 6.11 10.97
N ARG A 73 -2.25 5.18 11.91
CA ARG A 73 -3.00 5.10 13.16
C ARG A 73 -2.05 5.39 14.32
N PHE A 74 -2.42 6.31 15.20
CA PHE A 74 -1.59 6.65 16.34
C PHE A 74 -1.78 5.62 17.48
N LYS A 75 -0.69 5.02 17.95
CA LYS A 75 -0.64 4.14 19.11
C LYS A 75 -0.20 4.94 20.32
N TRP A 76 -1.16 5.41 21.12
CA TRP A 76 -0.90 6.19 22.33
C TRP A 76 0.02 5.47 23.35
N TYR A 77 -0.07 4.14 23.42
CA TYR A 77 0.67 3.33 24.39
C TYR A 77 2.16 3.14 24.05
N GLU A 78 2.52 3.24 22.77
CA GLU A 78 3.91 3.17 22.27
C GLU A 78 4.41 4.55 21.78
N PHE A 79 3.55 5.58 21.87
CA PHE A 79 3.79 6.94 21.37
C PHE A 79 4.35 6.97 19.92
N ARG A 80 3.79 6.14 19.03
CA ARG A 80 4.20 6.08 17.62
C ARG A 80 3.03 5.89 16.66
N PHE A 81 3.28 6.16 15.38
CA PHE A 81 2.34 5.82 14.32
C PHE A 81 2.57 4.41 13.79
N GLU A 82 1.48 3.67 13.62
CA GLU A 82 1.43 2.41 12.88
C GLU A 82 0.85 2.67 11.49
N VAL A 83 1.42 2.01 10.47
CA VAL A 83 0.85 2.01 9.12
C VAL A 83 -0.03 0.78 8.96
N GLU A 84 -1.34 1.00 8.87
CA GLU A 84 -2.32 -0.02 8.57
C GLU A 84 -2.67 0.02 7.07
N PHE A 85 -2.80 -1.14 6.45
CA PHE A 85 -3.17 -1.27 5.03
C PHE A 85 -4.02 -2.53 4.84
N GLU A 86 -4.65 -2.66 3.67
CA GLU A 86 -5.43 -3.85 3.32
C GLU A 86 -4.75 -4.61 2.18
N VAL A 87 -4.76 -5.94 2.28
CA VAL A 87 -4.25 -6.85 1.24
C VAL A 87 -5.30 -7.89 0.88
N PRO A 88 -5.26 -8.43 -0.35
CA PRO A 88 -6.19 -9.48 -0.73
C PRO A 88 -5.79 -10.83 -0.13
N VAL A 89 -6.79 -11.55 0.34
CA VAL A 89 -6.75 -12.99 0.54
C VAL A 89 -7.47 -13.62 -0.64
N ILE A 90 -6.71 -14.34 -1.47
CA ILE A 90 -7.17 -14.88 -2.74
C ILE A 90 -7.37 -16.38 -2.58
N PHE A 91 -8.52 -16.87 -3.01
CA PHE A 91 -8.89 -18.28 -2.89
C PHE A 91 -9.79 -18.70 -4.04
N VAL A 92 -9.96 -20.00 -4.22
CA VAL A 92 -10.89 -20.55 -5.21
C VAL A 92 -12.01 -21.25 -4.47
N ALA A 93 -13.25 -20.98 -4.86
CA ALA A 93 -14.42 -21.59 -4.27
C ALA A 93 -15.58 -21.61 -5.27
N PRO A 94 -16.63 -22.41 -5.00
CA PRO A 94 -17.90 -22.22 -5.67
C PRO A 94 -18.42 -20.79 -5.44
N PRO A 95 -19.02 -20.17 -6.46
CA PRO A 95 -19.49 -18.77 -6.38
C PRO A 95 -20.64 -18.54 -5.40
N THR A 96 -21.33 -19.60 -4.99
CA THR A 96 -22.41 -19.55 -4.00
C THR A 96 -21.91 -19.81 -2.58
N ASN A 97 -20.59 -19.88 -2.38
CA ASN A 97 -20.01 -20.18 -1.09
C ASN A 97 -20.22 -19.01 -0.10
N PRO A 98 -20.92 -19.23 1.03
CA PRO A 98 -21.21 -18.17 2.01
C PRO A 98 -20.02 -17.85 2.93
N ARG A 99 -18.96 -18.67 2.94
CA ARG A 99 -17.85 -18.56 3.89
C ARG A 99 -16.48 -18.65 3.22
N GLY A 100 -15.71 -17.57 3.31
CA GLY A 100 -14.34 -17.50 2.82
C GLY A 100 -13.30 -17.73 3.93
N PRO A 101 -12.00 -17.66 3.60
CA PRO A 101 -10.90 -17.82 4.56
C PRO A 101 -10.91 -16.83 5.74
N LEU A 102 -11.53 -15.66 5.59
CA LEU A 102 -11.65 -14.64 6.65
C LEU A 102 -12.98 -14.67 7.40
N GLY A 103 -13.87 -15.61 7.10
CA GLY A 103 -15.18 -15.72 7.75
C GLY A 103 -16.34 -15.66 6.77
N VAL A 104 -17.54 -15.40 7.32
CA VAL A 104 -18.80 -15.34 6.56
C VAL A 104 -18.82 -14.08 5.68
N HIS A 105 -19.46 -14.17 4.52
CA HIS A 105 -19.58 -13.07 3.56
C HIS A 105 -20.12 -11.77 4.20
N ASP A 106 -21.11 -11.88 5.08
CA ASP A 106 -21.76 -10.72 5.72
C ASP A 106 -20.79 -9.91 6.60
N ASP A 107 -19.83 -10.59 7.25
CA ASP A 107 -18.78 -9.94 8.06
C ASP A 107 -17.62 -9.44 7.19
N LYS A 108 -17.26 -10.24 6.18
CA LYS A 108 -16.13 -10.03 5.29
C LYS A 108 -16.53 -10.36 3.86
N GLU A 109 -16.96 -9.33 3.13
CA GLU A 109 -17.43 -9.45 1.74
C GLU A 109 -16.44 -10.26 0.91
N ILE A 110 -16.96 -11.32 0.29
CA ILE A 110 -16.28 -12.11 -0.73
C ILE A 110 -16.61 -11.50 -2.08
N THR A 111 -15.60 -10.99 -2.76
CA THR A 111 -15.74 -10.52 -4.14
C THR A 111 -15.24 -11.61 -5.08
N TYR A 112 -16.13 -12.15 -5.94
CA TYR A 112 -15.72 -13.07 -6.99
C TYR A 112 -15.27 -12.33 -8.24
N MET A 113 -14.16 -12.79 -8.83
CA MET A 113 -13.58 -12.25 -10.05
C MET A 113 -14.31 -12.79 -11.27
N THR A 114 -15.33 -12.06 -11.73
CA THR A 114 -16.18 -12.47 -12.86
C THR A 114 -15.84 -11.76 -14.17
N GLY A 115 -14.86 -10.86 -14.17
CA GLY A 115 -14.45 -10.09 -15.34
C GLY A 115 -15.43 -8.98 -15.76
N THR A 116 -16.49 -8.74 -14.98
CA THR A 116 -17.41 -7.61 -15.17
C THR A 116 -16.80 -6.31 -14.66
N THR A 117 -17.30 -5.18 -15.14
CA THR A 117 -16.88 -3.84 -14.69
C THR A 117 -17.07 -3.65 -13.18
N ASP A 118 -18.11 -4.23 -12.59
CA ASP A 118 -18.32 -4.18 -11.13
C ASP A 118 -17.26 -5.00 -10.38
N SER A 119 -16.92 -6.18 -10.90
CA SER A 119 -15.86 -7.02 -10.34
C SER A 119 -14.52 -6.28 -10.32
N TYR A 120 -14.13 -5.63 -11.43
CA TYR A 120 -12.88 -4.83 -11.50
C TYR A 120 -12.82 -3.72 -10.44
N LYS A 121 -13.94 -3.01 -10.26
CA LYS A 121 -14.05 -1.93 -9.25
C LYS A 121 -13.95 -2.48 -7.83
N LYS A 122 -14.63 -3.59 -7.54
CA LYS A 122 -14.65 -4.21 -6.21
C LYS A 122 -13.34 -4.88 -5.82
N THR A 123 -12.53 -5.31 -6.80
CA THR A 123 -11.18 -5.82 -6.57
C THR A 123 -10.10 -4.75 -6.65
N TYR A 124 -10.48 -3.49 -6.92
CA TYR A 124 -9.58 -2.34 -7.04
C TYR A 124 -8.45 -2.61 -8.03
N THR A 125 -8.83 -3.10 -9.20
CA THR A 125 -7.95 -3.40 -10.33
C THR A 125 -8.39 -2.62 -11.54
N TRP A 126 -7.44 -2.21 -12.36
CA TRP A 126 -7.72 -1.53 -13.62
C TRP A 126 -8.36 -2.47 -14.62
N ASP A 127 -9.30 -1.94 -15.40
CA ASP A 127 -9.80 -2.65 -16.57
C ASP A 127 -8.75 -2.66 -17.71
N GLN A 128 -9.04 -3.36 -18.80
CA GLN A 128 -8.09 -3.50 -19.90
C GLN A 128 -7.79 -2.16 -20.59
N GLU A 129 -8.76 -1.25 -20.71
CA GLU A 129 -8.56 0.04 -21.36
C GLU A 129 -7.69 0.95 -20.50
N GLU A 130 -7.93 0.96 -19.20
CA GLU A 130 -7.15 1.68 -18.21
C GLU A 130 -5.73 1.13 -18.11
N TYR A 131 -5.57 -0.20 -18.11
CA TYR A 131 -4.27 -0.85 -18.19
C TYR A 131 -3.51 -0.50 -19.48
N ASP A 132 -4.19 -0.51 -20.62
CA ASP A 132 -3.60 -0.16 -21.91
C ASP A 132 -3.23 1.33 -21.98
N LYS A 133 -4.02 2.20 -21.38
CA LYS A 133 -3.68 3.62 -21.22
C LYS A 133 -2.45 3.79 -20.35
N HIS A 134 -2.41 3.14 -19.19
CA HIS A 134 -1.30 3.21 -18.26
C HIS A 134 0.00 2.69 -18.89
N SER A 135 -0.08 1.53 -19.57
CA SER A 135 1.07 0.96 -20.29
C SER A 135 1.51 1.80 -21.48
N LYS A 136 0.59 2.44 -22.22
CA LYS A 136 0.93 3.38 -23.30
C LYS A 136 1.57 4.66 -22.77
N THR A 137 1.09 5.22 -21.66
CA THR A 137 1.70 6.40 -21.02
C THR A 137 3.13 6.09 -20.56
N LEU A 138 3.37 4.89 -20.00
CA LEU A 138 4.72 4.43 -19.68
C LEU A 138 5.61 4.28 -20.93
N ARG A 139 5.03 3.86 -22.06
CA ARG A 139 5.73 3.72 -23.37
C ARG A 139 5.92 5.02 -24.14
N ALA A 140 5.16 6.08 -23.83
CA ALA A 140 5.19 7.37 -24.53
C ALA A 140 6.26 8.33 -23.97
N GLY A 141 6.95 7.96 -22.88
CA GLY A 141 8.22 8.57 -22.51
C GLY A 141 9.28 8.26 -23.57
N MET A 142 10.09 9.25 -23.96
CA MET A 142 11.02 9.21 -25.08
C MET A 142 12.04 8.06 -25.03
N THR A 143 11.68 6.87 -25.53
CA THR A 143 12.47 5.94 -26.36
C THR A 143 11.75 4.59 -26.41
N ARG A 144 11.82 3.91 -27.55
CA ARG A 144 11.50 2.48 -27.70
C ARG A 144 12.43 1.66 -26.79
N GLN A 145 12.18 1.63 -25.50
CA GLN A 145 12.80 0.68 -24.60
C GLN A 145 11.82 -0.46 -24.41
N ALA A 146 12.33 -1.67 -24.66
CA ALA A 146 11.66 -2.92 -24.36
C ALA A 146 10.98 -2.84 -23.00
N ILE A 147 9.82 -3.48 -22.86
CA ILE A 147 9.06 -3.65 -21.62
C ILE A 147 10.06 -3.78 -20.44
N HIS A 148 10.31 -2.68 -19.74
CA HIS A 148 11.21 -2.67 -18.60
C HIS A 148 10.44 -3.33 -17.47
N THR A 149 10.61 -4.64 -17.33
CA THR A 149 10.25 -5.40 -16.11
C THR A 149 10.95 -4.83 -14.86
N ALA A 150 11.90 -3.91 -15.03
CA ALA A 150 12.58 -3.19 -13.96
C ALA A 150 11.67 -2.26 -13.15
N ASP A 151 10.66 -1.63 -13.78
CA ASP A 151 9.77 -0.66 -13.11
C ASP A 151 8.42 -1.29 -12.70
N ASN A 152 8.37 -2.59 -12.42
CA ASN A 152 7.20 -3.20 -11.79
C ASN A 152 7.19 -2.91 -10.28
N GLU A 153 6.97 -1.64 -9.94
CA GLU A 153 6.84 -1.22 -8.55
C GLU A 153 5.55 -1.74 -7.90
N LEU A 154 4.55 -2.08 -8.71
CA LEU A 154 3.32 -2.69 -8.26
C LEU A 154 3.56 -4.02 -7.53
N ALA A 155 2.68 -4.34 -6.61
CA ALA A 155 2.66 -5.60 -5.91
C ALA A 155 2.15 -6.70 -6.86
N ASN A 156 2.85 -7.84 -6.95
CA ASN A 156 2.56 -8.86 -7.95
C ASN A 156 1.13 -9.41 -7.93
N TRP A 157 0.43 -9.30 -6.80
CA TRP A 157 -0.97 -9.72 -6.71
C TRP A 157 -1.90 -8.82 -7.53
N THR A 158 -1.58 -7.54 -7.77
CA THR A 158 -2.40 -6.68 -8.66
C THR A 158 -2.40 -7.24 -10.07
N SER A 159 -1.22 -7.64 -10.56
CA SER A 159 -1.04 -8.28 -11.87
C SER A 159 -1.80 -9.59 -11.95
N LEU A 160 -1.76 -10.41 -10.90
CA LEU A 160 -2.52 -11.66 -10.83
C LEU A 160 -4.03 -11.42 -10.91
N LEU A 161 -4.57 -10.50 -10.10
CA LEU A 161 -6.01 -10.19 -10.10
C LEU A 161 -6.48 -9.66 -11.46
N MET A 162 -5.68 -8.78 -12.09
CA MET A 162 -5.97 -8.27 -13.44
C MET A 162 -5.94 -9.39 -14.49
N ALA A 163 -4.96 -10.31 -14.42
CA ALA A 163 -4.86 -11.43 -15.34
C ALA A 163 -6.06 -12.39 -15.22
N ILE A 164 -6.48 -12.71 -14.01
CA ILE A 164 -7.65 -13.58 -13.75
C ILE A 164 -8.91 -12.93 -14.34
N GLN A 165 -9.17 -11.66 -14.02
CA GLN A 165 -10.37 -11.00 -14.53
C GLN A 165 -10.37 -10.80 -16.03
N ARG A 166 -9.20 -10.53 -16.62
CA ARG A 166 -9.06 -10.40 -18.06
C ARG A 166 -9.40 -11.72 -18.76
N MET A 167 -8.83 -12.82 -18.28
CA MET A 167 -9.05 -14.14 -18.84
C MET A 167 -10.52 -14.56 -18.71
N GLU A 168 -11.17 -14.24 -17.59
CA GLU A 168 -12.60 -14.47 -17.40
C GLU A 168 -13.46 -13.65 -18.38
N ARG A 169 -13.16 -12.35 -18.54
CA ARG A 169 -13.87 -11.46 -19.46
C ARG A 169 -13.71 -11.91 -20.92
N GLU A 170 -12.48 -12.22 -21.34
CA GLU A 170 -12.17 -12.69 -22.68
C GLU A 170 -12.87 -14.02 -22.98
N SER A 171 -12.82 -14.98 -22.03
CA SER A 171 -13.47 -16.29 -22.17
C SER A 171 -14.99 -16.17 -22.32
N ARG A 172 -15.64 -15.34 -21.51
CA ARG A 172 -17.10 -15.12 -21.58
C ARG A 172 -17.52 -14.40 -22.85
N THR A 173 -16.75 -13.39 -23.26
CA THR A 173 -17.00 -12.67 -24.51
C THR A 173 -16.86 -13.60 -25.71
N TRP A 174 -15.87 -14.50 -25.69
CA TRP A 174 -15.71 -15.52 -26.73
C TRP A 174 -16.88 -16.50 -26.73
N GLN A 175 -17.28 -17.02 -25.57
CA GLN A 175 -18.39 -17.96 -25.45
C GLN A 175 -19.72 -17.35 -25.92
N ASP A 176 -19.98 -16.09 -25.56
CA ASP A 176 -21.16 -15.34 -26.01
C ASP A 176 -21.18 -15.19 -27.53
N LYS A 177 -20.03 -14.81 -28.11
CA LYS A 177 -19.86 -14.68 -29.55
C LYS A 177 -20.08 -16.01 -30.29
N GLU A 178 -19.52 -17.11 -29.78
CA GLU A 178 -19.53 -18.41 -30.45
C GLU A 178 -20.89 -19.11 -30.33
N TYR A 179 -21.51 -19.09 -29.15
CA TYR A 179 -22.71 -19.87 -28.87
C TYR A 179 -24.02 -19.06 -28.94
N PHE A 180 -23.99 -17.75 -28.70
CA PHE A 180 -25.20 -16.94 -28.51
C PHE A 180 -25.37 -15.81 -29.53
N GLY A 181 -24.37 -15.54 -30.36
CA GLY A 181 -24.44 -14.60 -31.49
C GLY A 181 -24.39 -13.14 -31.07
N TYR A 182 -23.18 -12.57 -31.03
CA TYR A 182 -22.86 -11.13 -31.04
C TYR A 182 -23.78 -10.17 -30.24
N ASN A 183 -24.25 -10.55 -29.05
CA ASN A 183 -24.96 -9.64 -28.17
C ASN A 183 -24.54 -9.88 -26.72
N PRO A 184 -23.48 -9.20 -26.22
CA PRO A 184 -22.87 -9.47 -24.91
C PRO A 184 -23.82 -9.08 -23.77
N GLN A 185 -24.75 -9.98 -23.45
CA GLN A 185 -25.62 -9.86 -22.28
C GLN A 185 -25.01 -10.49 -21.04
N TRP A 186 -23.89 -11.23 -21.19
CA TRP A 186 -23.29 -11.97 -20.10
C TRP A 186 -22.88 -11.08 -18.93
N GLU A 187 -22.41 -9.84 -19.18
CA GLU A 187 -21.98 -8.92 -18.13
C GLU A 187 -23.16 -8.49 -17.24
N ALA A 188 -24.30 -8.16 -17.86
CA ALA A 188 -25.53 -7.77 -17.14
C ALA A 188 -26.13 -8.94 -16.35
N GLN A 189 -25.88 -10.18 -16.79
CA GLN A 189 -26.39 -11.40 -16.16
C GLN A 189 -25.44 -11.96 -15.09
N THR A 190 -24.18 -11.50 -15.04
CA THR A 190 -23.16 -12.04 -14.14
C THR A 190 -22.95 -11.12 -12.94
N THR A 191 -23.60 -11.47 -11.82
CA THR A 191 -23.37 -10.81 -10.54
C THR A 191 -22.05 -11.25 -9.90
N CYS A 192 -21.35 -10.33 -9.25
CA CYS A 192 -20.12 -10.60 -8.48
C CYS A 192 -20.33 -11.52 -7.27
N HIS A 193 -21.58 -11.77 -6.87
CA HIS A 193 -21.95 -12.75 -5.85
C HIS A 193 -23.34 -13.33 -6.20
N PRO A 194 -23.42 -14.48 -6.88
CA PRO A 194 -24.71 -15.07 -7.19
C PRO A 194 -25.40 -15.53 -5.91
N THR A 195 -26.64 -15.11 -5.73
CA THR A 195 -27.50 -15.59 -4.65
C THR A 195 -28.04 -16.98 -5.03
N GLN A 196 -28.40 -17.83 -4.05
CA GLN A 196 -29.01 -19.15 -4.30
C GLN A 196 -30.27 -19.09 -5.20
N ALA A 197 -30.94 -17.94 -5.27
CA ALA A 197 -32.07 -17.69 -6.17
C ALA A 197 -31.67 -17.47 -7.64
N SER A 198 -30.38 -17.36 -7.95
CA SER A 198 -29.86 -17.24 -9.31
C SER A 198 -29.85 -18.62 -9.96
N THR A 199 -30.79 -18.86 -10.86
CA THR A 199 -31.14 -20.19 -11.39
C THR A 199 -30.10 -20.82 -12.29
N THR A 200 -29.05 -20.09 -12.68
CA THR A 200 -27.98 -20.64 -13.53
C THR A 200 -26.65 -20.01 -13.14
N VAL A 201 -25.86 -20.70 -12.33
CA VAL A 201 -24.44 -20.37 -12.19
C VAL A 201 -23.66 -21.29 -13.14
N PRO A 202 -23.12 -20.78 -14.27
CA PRO A 202 -22.60 -21.63 -15.34
C PRO A 202 -21.22 -22.26 -15.02
N TYR A 203 -20.66 -21.98 -13.84
CA TYR A 203 -19.29 -22.39 -13.47
C TYR A 203 -19.25 -22.99 -12.07
N THR A 204 -18.47 -24.06 -11.94
CA THR A 204 -18.33 -24.81 -10.68
C THR A 204 -17.37 -24.13 -9.69
N LEU A 205 -16.39 -23.39 -10.20
CA LEU A 205 -15.35 -22.73 -9.41
C LEU A 205 -15.09 -21.32 -9.95
N THR A 206 -14.80 -20.40 -9.04
CA THR A 206 -14.35 -19.04 -9.35
C THR A 206 -13.32 -18.58 -8.35
N VAL A 207 -12.53 -17.59 -8.73
CA VAL A 207 -11.56 -16.99 -7.84
C VAL A 207 -12.26 -15.91 -7.01
N GLY A 208 -12.27 -16.11 -5.70
CA GLY A 208 -12.75 -15.18 -4.71
C GLY A 208 -11.62 -14.38 -4.06
N MET A 209 -11.97 -13.21 -3.57
CA MET A 209 -11.07 -12.34 -2.83
C MET A 209 -11.76 -11.77 -1.59
N GLN A 210 -11.05 -11.76 -0.46
CA GLN A 210 -11.45 -11.04 0.75
C GLN A 210 -10.37 -10.06 1.18
N ARG A 211 -10.78 -8.91 1.72
CA ARG A 211 -9.85 -7.89 2.21
C ARG A 211 -9.41 -8.18 3.64
N LYS A 212 -8.09 -8.32 3.83
CA LYS A 212 -7.48 -8.48 5.14
C LYS A 212 -6.72 -7.22 5.53
N LYS A 213 -7.09 -6.63 6.67
CA LYS A 213 -6.33 -5.57 7.30
C LYS A 213 -5.02 -6.13 7.85
N LYS A 214 -3.91 -5.45 7.59
CA LYS A 214 -2.57 -5.74 8.12
C LYS A 214 -1.93 -4.46 8.63
N SER A 215 -0.98 -4.65 9.55
CA SER A 215 -0.10 -3.61 10.02
C SER A 215 1.31 -3.82 9.46
N TRP A 216 1.99 -2.73 9.14
CA TRP A 216 3.39 -2.79 8.74
C TRP A 216 4.30 -3.34 9.85
N ASP A 217 3.97 -3.13 11.12
CA ASP A 217 4.71 -3.69 12.26
C ASP A 217 4.71 -5.23 12.26
N SER A 218 3.71 -5.85 11.61
CA SER A 218 3.60 -7.31 11.48
C SER A 218 4.23 -7.86 10.20
N MET A 219 4.85 -7.00 9.38
CA MET A 219 5.51 -7.41 8.15
C MET A 219 6.87 -8.04 8.48
N PRO A 220 7.20 -9.21 7.92
CA PRO A 220 8.54 -9.78 8.05
C PRO A 220 9.62 -8.81 7.54
N ASP A 221 10.75 -8.75 8.22
CA ASP A 221 11.83 -7.78 7.95
C ASP A 221 12.38 -7.84 6.52
N ASN A 222 12.27 -8.99 5.85
CA ASN A 222 12.71 -9.19 4.48
C ASN A 222 11.71 -8.69 3.42
N MET A 223 10.48 -8.32 3.81
CA MET A 223 9.45 -7.87 2.88
C MET A 223 9.39 -6.35 2.79
N LYS A 224 9.74 -5.85 1.61
CA LYS A 224 9.69 -4.41 1.28
C LYS A 224 8.37 -3.97 0.66
N LYS A 225 7.51 -4.92 0.28
CA LYS A 225 6.20 -4.68 -0.36
C LYS A 225 5.09 -5.48 0.35
N PRO A 226 3.85 -4.95 0.37
CA PRO A 226 2.68 -5.69 0.82
C PRO A 226 2.46 -6.97 0.04
N TYR A 227 2.20 -8.07 0.77
CA TYR A 227 1.99 -9.40 0.21
C TYR A 227 0.55 -9.88 0.42
N ALA A 228 -0.01 -10.48 -0.63
CA ALA A 228 -1.29 -11.18 -0.59
C ALA A 228 -1.17 -12.51 0.16
N THR A 229 -2.31 -13.09 0.52
CA THR A 229 -2.35 -14.42 1.16
C THR A 229 -3.18 -15.38 0.30
N THR A 230 -2.65 -16.56 0.03
CA THR A 230 -3.36 -17.66 -0.65
C THR A 230 -2.75 -18.99 -0.21
N THR A 231 -3.41 -20.11 -0.52
CA THR A 231 -2.87 -21.46 -0.28
C THR A 231 -2.25 -22.00 -1.56
N ILE A 232 -1.34 -22.98 -1.44
CA ILE A 232 -0.71 -23.61 -2.62
C ILE A 232 -1.77 -24.27 -3.51
N SER A 233 -2.79 -24.93 -2.94
CA SER A 233 -3.89 -25.53 -3.71
C SER A 233 -4.61 -24.50 -4.57
N HIS A 234 -5.04 -23.38 -3.95
CA HIS A 234 -5.72 -22.32 -4.69
C HIS A 234 -4.81 -21.68 -5.74
N LEU A 235 -3.51 -21.54 -5.46
CA LEU A 235 -2.57 -21.01 -6.44
C LEU A 235 -2.45 -21.92 -7.66
N VAL A 236 -2.39 -23.24 -7.46
CA VAL A 236 -2.36 -24.23 -8.55
C VAL A 236 -3.67 -24.23 -9.32
N GLU A 237 -4.82 -24.15 -8.63
CA GLU A 237 -6.15 -24.04 -9.26
C GLU A 237 -6.26 -22.77 -10.11
N MET A 238 -5.82 -21.61 -9.60
CA MET A 238 -5.78 -20.35 -10.36
C MET A 238 -4.84 -20.44 -11.57
N ALA A 239 -3.67 -21.06 -11.42
CA ALA A 239 -2.73 -21.25 -12.52
C ALA A 239 -3.34 -22.13 -13.64
N ALA A 240 -4.05 -23.19 -13.25
CA ALA A 240 -4.77 -24.05 -14.18
C ALA A 240 -5.90 -23.28 -14.90
N MET A 241 -6.67 -22.46 -14.17
CA MET A 241 -7.69 -21.58 -14.77
C MET A 241 -7.08 -20.60 -15.77
N LEU A 242 -5.90 -20.04 -15.49
CA LEU A 242 -5.13 -19.16 -16.39
C LEU A 242 -4.50 -19.88 -17.59
N GLY A 243 -4.68 -21.20 -17.74
CA GLY A 243 -4.11 -21.98 -18.85
C GLY A 243 -2.59 -22.19 -18.74
N VAL A 244 -2.02 -21.98 -17.55
CA VAL A 244 -0.59 -22.21 -17.30
C VAL A 244 -0.36 -23.72 -17.21
N HIS A 245 0.35 -24.27 -18.19
CA HIS A 245 0.76 -25.67 -18.22
C HIS A 245 2.26 -25.80 -17.91
N TRP A 246 2.59 -26.73 -17.03
CA TRP A 246 3.98 -27.03 -16.69
C TRP A 246 4.46 -28.21 -17.52
N LYS A 247 5.49 -28.00 -18.34
CA LYS A 247 6.19 -29.10 -18.99
C LYS A 247 7.40 -29.47 -18.14
N VAL A 248 7.34 -30.63 -17.48
CA VAL A 248 8.50 -31.16 -16.76
C VAL A 248 9.41 -31.84 -17.78
N SER A 249 10.51 -31.18 -18.14
CA SER A 249 11.61 -31.85 -18.85
C SER A 249 12.45 -32.58 -17.81
N ILE A 250 12.24 -33.90 -17.71
CA ILE A 250 13.19 -34.79 -17.06
C ILE A 250 14.34 -34.93 -18.05
N GLY A 251 15.46 -34.24 -17.78
CA GLY A 251 16.71 -34.50 -18.48
C GLY A 251 17.23 -35.87 -18.03
N VAL A 252 17.17 -36.84 -18.93
CA VAL A 252 17.86 -38.14 -18.82
C VAL A 252 19.27 -37.96 -19.36
#